data_AF-A0A2V6CGT0-F1
#
_entry.id   AF-A0A2V6CGT0-F1
#
_cell.length_a   1.000
_cell.length_b   1.000
_cell.length_c   1.000
_cell.angle_alpha   90.00
_cell.angle_beta   90.00
_cell.angle_gamma   90.00
#
_symmetry.space_group_name_H-M   'P 1'
#
loop_
_entity.id
_entity.type
_entity.pdbx_description
1 polymer ?
#
loop_
_entity_poly.entity_id
_entity_poly.type
_entity_poly.pdbx_seq_one_letter_code
_entity_poly.pdbx_strand_id
1 'polypeptide(L)'
;MNFAQEFETLIRARYPILYVVTAEEARVQELVMEIAQRRQKRVFEWSVSSGIVPAGTSIQAQKHRTAPTKDPLLALDQVIDQVEPALFVFKDFHPFLAKNNYAVIRKLKEIALQLKNSFKTIILVSSVLEIPIELEKEITVLNFPLPTREDLAALLGKIVEDVSQLKQVKIELEDTGSERLLQAALGLTLGEAENVFAKIIVKDGRLSGDDVNEVFAEKQQIIRKSGLLEYYTTDETFSNVGGLAVLKEWLQKRAIAFTNEARAFGLPAPKGILMLGVQGCGKSLCA
;
A
#
# COMPACT_ATOMS: atom_id res chain seq x y z
N MET A 1 -11.31 5.42 -13.43
CA MET A 1 -10.55 6.62 -13.02
C MET A 1 -9.38 6.15 -12.17
N ASN A 2 -8.20 6.74 -12.35
CA ASN A 2 -7.04 6.44 -11.50
C ASN A 2 -7.26 7.10 -10.12
N PHE A 3 -6.91 6.42 -9.02
CA PHE A 3 -7.03 6.94 -7.65
C PHE A 3 -6.46 8.35 -7.52
N ALA A 4 -5.28 8.61 -8.08
CA ALA A 4 -4.62 9.92 -8.02
C ALA A 4 -5.47 11.05 -8.61
N GLN A 5 -6.20 10.77 -9.70
CA GLN A 5 -7.07 11.74 -10.37
C GLN A 5 -8.32 12.04 -9.55
N GLU A 6 -8.92 11.00 -8.96
CA GLU A 6 -10.07 11.16 -8.06
C GLU A 6 -9.68 11.93 -6.80
N PHE A 7 -8.59 11.55 -6.16
CA PHE A 7 -8.06 12.22 -4.98
C PHE A 7 -7.75 13.71 -5.24
N GLU A 8 -7.09 14.02 -6.36
CA GLU A 8 -6.84 15.39 -6.77
C GLU A 8 -8.15 16.16 -7.08
N THR A 9 -9.13 15.49 -7.67
CA THR A 9 -10.44 16.09 -7.97
C THR A 9 -11.16 16.49 -6.68
N LEU A 10 -11.14 15.64 -5.65
CA LEU A 10 -11.75 15.94 -4.35
C LEU A 10 -11.06 17.12 -3.64
N ILE A 11 -9.72 17.17 -3.68
CA ILE A 11 -8.96 18.32 -3.16
C ILE A 11 -9.36 19.62 -3.89
N ARG A 12 -9.51 19.58 -5.22
CA ARG A 12 -9.91 20.74 -6.03
C ARG A 12 -11.35 21.15 -5.79
N ALA A 13 -12.23 20.18 -5.54
CA ALA A 13 -13.62 20.40 -5.19
C ALA A 13 -13.80 20.84 -3.72
N ARG A 14 -12.70 21.08 -2.99
CA ARG A 14 -12.68 21.58 -1.61
C ARG A 14 -13.43 20.68 -0.63
N TYR A 15 -13.33 19.38 -0.85
CA TYR A 15 -13.73 18.41 0.16
C TYR A 15 -12.86 18.66 1.39
N PRO A 16 -13.47 18.93 2.57
CA PRO A 16 -12.73 19.46 3.69
C PRO A 16 -11.84 18.39 4.35
N ILE A 17 -12.36 17.17 4.48
CA ILE A 17 -11.66 16.06 5.12
C ILE A 17 -11.72 14.82 4.22
N LEU A 18 -10.55 14.31 3.86
CA LEU A 18 -10.38 13.06 3.16
C LEU A 18 -9.80 12.02 4.12
N TYR A 19 -10.34 10.81 4.12
CA TYR A 19 -9.84 9.69 4.92
C TYR A 19 -9.28 8.63 3.98
N VAL A 20 -7.97 8.50 3.96
CA VAL A 20 -7.25 7.53 3.13
C VAL A 20 -6.95 6.30 3.97
N VAL A 21 -7.63 5.20 3.67
CA VAL A 21 -7.43 3.92 4.37
C VAL A 21 -6.26 3.19 3.73
N THR A 22 -5.15 3.08 4.45
CA THR A 22 -3.93 2.35 4.04
C THR A 22 -2.91 2.24 5.17
N ALA A 23 -2.04 1.24 5.08
CA ALA A 23 -0.82 1.16 5.89
C ALA A 23 0.39 1.87 5.23
N GLU A 24 0.28 2.27 3.96
CA GLU A 24 1.39 2.82 3.18
C GLU A 24 1.47 4.35 3.24
N GLU A 25 1.75 4.89 4.43
CA GLU A 25 1.79 6.34 4.67
C GLU A 25 2.75 7.08 3.74
N ALA A 26 3.93 6.50 3.47
CA ALA A 26 4.95 7.10 2.61
C ALA A 26 4.44 7.32 1.17
N ARG A 27 3.72 6.33 0.60
CA ARG A 27 3.14 6.45 -0.75
C ARG A 27 2.06 7.52 -0.82
N VAL A 28 1.23 7.63 0.22
CA VAL A 28 0.22 8.71 0.30
C VAL A 28 0.91 10.06 0.39
N GLN A 29 1.96 10.18 1.21
CA GLN A 29 2.73 11.41 1.36
C GLN A 29 3.38 11.84 0.04
N GLU A 30 4.00 10.93 -0.72
CA GLU A 30 4.55 11.22 -2.05
C GLU A 30 3.49 11.74 -3.02
N LEU A 31 2.33 11.07 -3.09
CA LEU A 31 1.22 11.50 -3.93
C LEU A 31 0.70 12.89 -3.54
N VAL A 32 0.55 13.14 -2.23
CA VAL A 32 0.11 14.44 -1.71
C VAL A 32 1.11 15.54 -2.06
N MET A 33 2.41 15.26 -1.93
CA MET A 33 3.49 16.20 -2.29
C MET A 33 3.45 16.54 -3.79
N GLU A 34 3.29 15.54 -4.65
CA GLU A 34 3.19 15.75 -6.11
C GLU A 34 1.98 16.63 -6.47
N ILE A 35 0.81 16.33 -5.89
CA ILE A 35 -0.40 17.13 -6.09
C ILE A 35 -0.21 18.55 -5.55
N ALA A 36 0.38 18.70 -4.36
CA ALA A 36 0.60 19.99 -3.75
C ALA A 36 1.54 20.87 -4.58
N GLN A 37 2.60 20.30 -5.15
CA GLN A 37 3.50 21.00 -6.06
C GLN A 37 2.77 21.50 -7.31
N ARG A 38 1.96 20.64 -7.95
CA ARG A 38 1.15 21.01 -9.12
C ARG A 38 0.09 22.08 -8.80
N ARG A 39 -0.37 22.14 -7.55
CA ARG A 39 -1.43 23.05 -7.08
C ARG A 39 -0.94 24.22 -6.24
N GLN A 40 0.38 24.40 -6.12
CA GLN A 40 1.01 25.46 -5.32
C GLN A 40 0.46 25.52 -3.89
N LYS A 41 0.26 24.35 -3.27
CA LYS A 41 -0.14 24.23 -1.87
C LYS A 41 1.06 23.84 -1.02
N ARG A 42 1.07 24.31 0.22
CA ARG A 42 2.00 23.80 1.24
C ARG A 42 1.52 22.45 1.74
N VAL A 43 2.43 21.58 2.15
CA VAL A 43 2.08 20.31 2.79
C VAL A 43 2.65 20.28 4.19
N PHE A 44 1.80 19.91 5.13
CA PHE A 44 2.17 19.67 6.51
C PHE A 44 1.80 18.25 6.89
N GLU A 45 2.61 17.64 7.73
CA GLU A 45 2.37 16.34 8.33
C GLU A 45 2.17 16.51 9.82
N TRP A 46 1.27 15.70 10.37
CA TRP A 46 1.04 15.60 11.80
C TRP A 46 1.13 14.15 12.24
N SER A 47 1.82 13.93 13.35
CA SER A 47 1.70 12.71 14.15
C SER A 47 1.65 13.11 15.62
N VAL A 48 1.13 12.23 16.47
CA VAL A 48 1.13 12.45 17.93
C VAL A 48 2.55 12.62 18.49
N SER A 49 3.56 12.03 17.85
CA SER A 49 4.95 12.09 18.33
C SER A 49 5.68 13.36 17.89
N SER A 50 5.42 13.86 16.68
CA SER A 50 6.11 15.00 16.07
C SER A 50 5.34 16.32 16.15
N GLY A 51 4.01 16.27 16.29
CA GLY A 51 3.15 17.43 16.04
C GLY A 51 3.17 17.85 14.56
N ILE A 52 2.75 19.10 14.27
CA ILE A 52 2.70 19.63 12.90
C ILE A 52 4.09 20.04 12.43
N VAL A 53 4.50 19.49 11.30
CA VAL A 53 5.77 19.83 10.63
C VAL A 53 5.54 19.98 9.12
N PRO A 54 6.33 20.81 8.41
CA PRO A 54 6.32 20.78 6.95
C PRO A 54 6.69 19.39 6.44
N ALA A 55 5.96 18.90 5.45
CA ALA A 55 6.18 17.57 4.90
C ALA A 55 7.58 17.42 4.30
N GLY A 56 8.17 16.22 4.41
CA GLY A 56 9.53 15.94 3.94
C GLY A 56 10.67 16.54 4.79
N THR A 57 10.37 17.12 5.95
CA THR A 57 11.41 17.56 6.90
C THR A 57 12.07 16.34 7.57
N SER A 58 13.40 16.23 7.52
CA SER A 58 14.12 15.12 8.15
C SER A 58 13.90 15.06 9.68
N ILE A 59 13.89 13.85 10.24
CA ILE A 59 13.70 13.60 11.68
C ILE A 59 14.71 14.39 12.55
N GLN A 60 15.93 14.60 12.03
CA GLN A 60 16.96 15.39 12.71
C GLN A 60 16.63 16.88 12.78
N ALA A 61 16.01 17.43 11.73
CA ALA A 61 15.53 18.82 11.70
C ALA A 61 14.26 19.04 12.54
N GLN A 62 13.56 17.96 12.94
CA GLN A 62 12.38 18.01 13.80
C GLN A 62 12.70 18.16 15.30
N LYS A 63 13.95 17.90 15.74
CA LYS A 63 14.36 17.98 17.16
C LYS A 63 14.28 19.39 17.77
N HIS A 64 14.14 20.44 16.96
CA HIS A 64 14.10 21.84 17.41
C HIS A 64 12.73 22.50 17.32
N ARG A 65 11.63 21.74 17.17
CA ARG A 65 10.27 22.32 17.01
C ARG A 65 9.27 21.87 18.07
N THR A 66 8.27 22.73 18.23
CA THR A 66 7.46 23.00 19.42
C THR A 66 6.54 21.84 19.84
N ALA A 67 6.70 21.38 21.09
CA ALA A 67 5.82 20.43 21.78
C ALA A 67 4.29 20.73 21.76
N PRO A 68 3.76 21.98 21.72
CA PRO A 68 2.32 22.23 21.79
C PRO A 68 1.49 21.50 20.75
N THR A 69 1.99 21.32 19.52
CA THR A 69 1.16 20.76 18.43
C THR A 69 1.08 19.23 18.46
N LYS A 70 1.65 18.56 19.47
CA LYS A 70 1.43 17.12 19.70
C LYS A 70 0.03 16.85 20.22
N ASP A 71 -0.56 17.82 20.91
CA ASP A 71 -1.96 17.78 21.28
C ASP A 71 -2.83 17.95 20.01
N PRO A 72 -3.81 17.05 19.76
CA PRO A 72 -4.63 17.10 18.56
C PRO A 72 -5.48 18.37 18.46
N LEU A 73 -5.94 18.96 19.57
CA LEU A 73 -6.71 20.21 19.53
C LEU A 73 -5.84 21.38 19.08
N LEU A 74 -4.62 21.47 19.62
CA LEU A 74 -3.67 22.52 19.24
C LEU A 74 -3.19 22.36 17.79
N ALA A 75 -3.04 21.13 17.32
CA ALA A 75 -2.77 20.85 15.91
C ALA A 75 -3.92 21.32 15.01
N LEU A 76 -5.16 21.03 15.40
CA LEU A 76 -6.36 21.47 14.70
C LEU A 76 -6.52 22.99 14.70
N ASP A 77 -6.15 23.69 15.78
CA ASP A 77 -6.10 25.16 15.81
C ASP A 77 -5.12 25.72 14.77
N GLN A 78 -3.93 25.13 14.66
CA GLN A 78 -2.94 25.56 13.68
C GLN A 78 -3.41 25.34 12.22
N VAL A 79 -4.27 24.34 11.95
CA VAL A 79 -4.92 24.19 10.64
C VAL A 79 -5.78 25.41 10.31
N ILE A 80 -6.50 25.96 11.30
CA ILE A 80 -7.33 27.15 11.14
C ILE A 80 -6.44 28.38 10.92
N ASP A 81 -5.42 28.56 11.75
CA ASP A 81 -4.53 29.73 11.74
C ASP A 81 -3.68 29.82 10.46
N GLN A 82 -3.45 28.70 9.78
CA GLN A 82 -2.73 28.71 8.51
C GLN A 82 -3.50 29.52 7.45
N VAL A 83 -2.89 30.60 6.97
CA VAL A 83 -3.50 31.51 5.98
C VAL A 83 -3.35 30.98 4.55
N GLU A 84 -2.18 30.44 4.21
CA GLU A 84 -1.88 29.99 2.85
C GLU A 84 -2.59 28.67 2.48
N PRO A 85 -2.88 28.43 1.20
CA PRO A 85 -3.37 27.14 0.71
C PRO A 85 -2.48 25.98 1.17
N ALA A 86 -3.06 24.99 1.83
CA ALA A 86 -2.30 23.90 2.44
C ALA A 86 -3.03 22.56 2.45
N LEU A 87 -2.27 21.47 2.46
CA LEU A 87 -2.73 20.11 2.70
C LEU A 87 -2.14 19.64 4.02
N PHE A 88 -2.96 19.08 4.90
CA PHE A 88 -2.52 18.58 6.20
C PHE A 88 -2.71 17.08 6.27
N VAL A 89 -1.62 16.33 6.33
CA VAL A 89 -1.61 14.87 6.43
C VAL A 89 -1.50 14.46 7.89
N PHE A 90 -2.61 14.01 8.48
CA PHE A 90 -2.65 13.50 9.85
C PHE A 90 -2.52 11.98 9.82
N LYS A 91 -1.41 11.48 10.36
CA LYS A 91 -1.08 10.05 10.45
C LYS A 91 -1.66 9.45 11.73
N ASP A 92 -2.34 8.31 11.60
CA ASP A 92 -2.97 7.57 12.70
C ASP A 92 -3.84 8.42 13.64
N PHE A 93 -4.68 9.29 13.08
CA PHE A 93 -5.58 10.16 13.87
C PHE A 93 -6.80 9.42 14.45
N HIS A 94 -7.06 8.18 14.02
CA HIS A 94 -8.24 7.41 14.39
C HIS A 94 -8.46 7.25 15.91
N PRO A 95 -7.45 7.11 16.79
CA PRO A 95 -7.69 6.99 18.23
C PRO A 95 -8.34 8.25 18.83
N PHE A 96 -8.14 9.41 18.21
CA PHE A 96 -8.75 10.68 18.62
C PHE A 96 -10.18 10.87 18.06
N LEU A 97 -10.62 9.98 17.19
CA LEU A 97 -11.98 9.90 16.67
C LEU A 97 -12.87 8.92 17.46
N ALA A 98 -12.27 8.19 18.40
CA ALA A 98 -13.00 7.30 19.30
C ALA A 98 -14.01 8.05 20.18
N LYS A 99 -15.06 7.33 20.60
CA LYS A 99 -16.28 7.87 21.24
C LYS A 99 -16.08 8.78 22.46
N ASN A 100 -14.91 8.75 23.11
CA ASN A 100 -14.65 9.53 24.33
C ASN A 100 -14.04 10.91 24.04
N ASN A 101 -13.64 11.20 22.80
CA ASN A 101 -12.90 12.41 22.42
C ASN A 101 -13.81 13.51 21.86
N TYR A 102 -14.89 13.85 22.57
CA TYR A 102 -15.93 14.78 22.10
C TYR A 102 -15.38 16.15 21.66
N ALA A 103 -14.37 16.67 22.37
CA ALA A 103 -13.75 17.95 22.04
C ALA A 103 -13.08 17.92 20.65
N VAL A 104 -12.32 16.86 20.35
CA VAL A 104 -11.64 16.69 19.06
C VAL A 104 -12.66 16.50 17.95
N ILE A 105 -13.66 15.65 18.17
CA ILE A 105 -14.74 15.38 17.19
C ILE A 105 -15.49 16.67 16.85
N ARG A 106 -15.87 17.44 17.87
CA ARG A 106 -16.57 18.72 17.69
C ARG A 106 -15.71 19.73 16.95
N LYS A 107 -14.43 19.85 17.33
CA LYS A 107 -13.47 20.77 16.69
C LYS A 107 -13.27 20.41 15.22
N LEU A 108 -13.10 19.14 14.90
CA LEU A 108 -12.93 18.67 13.53
C LEU A 108 -14.17 18.97 12.67
N LYS A 109 -15.37 18.85 13.24
CA LYS A 109 -16.63 19.23 12.57
C LYS A 109 -16.72 20.73 12.28
N GLU A 110 -16.29 21.58 13.21
CA GLU A 110 -16.23 23.03 13.00
C GLU A 110 -15.22 23.41 11.93
N ILE A 111 -14.05 22.77 11.96
CA ILE A 111 -13.01 22.91 10.96
C ILE A 111 -13.52 22.49 9.58
N ALA A 112 -14.25 21.39 9.47
CA ALA A 112 -14.81 20.95 8.20
C ALA A 112 -15.70 22.03 7.53
N LEU A 113 -16.50 22.75 8.32
CA LEU A 113 -17.34 23.84 7.82
C LEU A 113 -16.50 25.04 7.34
N GLN A 114 -15.45 25.40 8.08
CA GLN A 114 -14.55 26.49 7.70
C GLN A 114 -13.75 26.14 6.44
N LEU A 115 -13.30 24.89 6.33
CA LEU A 115 -12.48 24.40 5.22
C LEU A 115 -13.18 24.48 3.88
N LYS A 116 -14.51 24.32 3.82
CA LYS A 116 -15.33 24.44 2.58
C LYS A 116 -15.15 25.78 1.86
N ASN A 117 -14.87 26.84 2.61
CA ASN A 117 -14.64 28.19 2.07
C ASN A 117 -13.16 28.57 2.00
N SER A 118 -12.25 27.63 2.26
CA SER A 118 -10.81 27.83 2.23
C SER A 118 -10.15 27.01 1.11
N PHE A 119 -8.84 27.18 0.93
CA PHE A 119 -8.03 26.31 0.08
C PHE A 119 -7.22 25.30 0.88
N LYS A 120 -7.69 24.93 2.08
CA LYS A 120 -7.08 23.94 2.95
C LYS A 120 -7.86 22.62 2.91
N THR A 121 -7.17 21.51 3.09
CA THR A 121 -7.76 20.16 3.16
C THR A 121 -7.05 19.35 4.22
N ILE A 122 -7.80 18.66 5.07
CA ILE A 122 -7.28 17.66 6.01
C ILE A 122 -7.33 16.29 5.33
N ILE A 123 -6.25 15.55 5.42
CA ILE A 123 -6.10 14.19 4.90
C ILE A 123 -5.73 13.32 6.09
N LEU A 124 -6.67 12.50 6.55
CA LEU A 124 -6.44 11.49 7.58
C LEU A 124 -5.90 10.24 6.90
N VAL A 125 -4.76 9.72 7.35
CA VAL A 125 -4.16 8.48 6.84
C VAL A 125 -4.10 7.49 8.00
N SER A 126 -4.69 6.32 7.81
CA SER A 126 -4.77 5.29 8.84
C SER A 126 -5.06 3.93 8.22
N SER A 127 -4.52 2.88 8.82
CA SER A 127 -4.83 1.49 8.44
C SER A 127 -6.20 1.03 8.95
N VAL A 128 -6.72 1.69 9.98
CA VAL A 128 -8.02 1.42 10.60
C VAL A 128 -9.00 2.52 10.18
N LEU A 129 -10.21 2.15 9.78
CA LEU A 129 -11.29 3.09 9.52
C LEU A 129 -12.19 3.23 10.76
N GLU A 130 -12.08 4.36 11.45
CA GLU A 130 -12.96 4.73 12.57
C GLU A 130 -13.47 6.16 12.37
N ILE A 131 -14.79 6.30 12.23
CA ILE A 131 -15.47 7.59 12.04
C ILE A 131 -16.69 7.66 12.96
N PRO A 132 -16.79 8.67 13.84
CA PRO A 132 -17.97 8.87 14.66
C PRO A 132 -19.12 9.46 13.83
N ILE A 133 -20.36 9.16 14.23
CA ILE A 133 -21.58 9.51 13.49
C ILE A 133 -21.70 11.02 13.21
N GLU A 134 -21.13 11.86 14.08
CA GLU A 134 -21.13 13.31 13.94
C GLU A 134 -20.36 13.82 12.72
N LEU A 135 -19.40 13.02 12.22
CA LEU A 135 -18.45 13.37 11.14
C LEU A 135 -18.69 12.62 9.83
N GLU A 136 -19.59 11.62 9.79
CA GLU A 136 -19.86 10.81 8.59
C GLU A 136 -20.17 11.64 7.33
N LYS A 137 -20.85 12.77 7.48
CA LYS A 137 -21.21 13.65 6.36
C LYS A 137 -20.12 14.63 5.95
N GLU A 138 -19.09 14.80 6.77
CA GLU A 138 -18.00 15.76 6.54
C GLU A 138 -16.72 15.09 6.04
N ILE A 139 -16.60 13.77 6.24
CA ILE A 139 -15.45 12.97 5.84
C ILE A 139 -15.78 12.17 4.58
N THR A 140 -14.90 12.25 3.57
CA THR A 140 -14.96 11.37 2.40
C THR A 140 -13.88 10.31 2.49
N VAL A 141 -14.30 9.04 2.46
CA VAL A 141 -13.41 7.89 2.61
C VAL A 141 -12.91 7.42 1.24
N LEU A 142 -11.62 7.12 1.17
CA LEU A 142 -10.92 6.64 -0.01
C LEU A 142 -10.04 5.45 0.36
N ASN A 143 -10.14 4.37 -0.40
CA ASN A 143 -9.27 3.22 -0.23
C ASN A 143 -8.03 3.41 -1.11
N PHE A 144 -6.85 3.46 -0.50
CA PHE A 144 -5.61 3.58 -1.27
C PHE A 144 -5.31 2.23 -1.93
N PRO A 145 -5.10 2.19 -3.26
CA PRO A 145 -4.77 0.93 -3.93
C PRO A 145 -3.36 0.47 -3.56
N LEU A 146 -3.18 -0.84 -3.51
CA LEU A 146 -1.86 -1.48 -3.49
C LEU A 146 -1.01 -1.03 -4.69
N PRO A 147 0.33 -1.13 -4.60
CA PRO A 147 1.20 -0.75 -5.69
C PRO A 147 0.87 -1.51 -6.98
N THR A 148 0.94 -0.79 -8.09
CA THR A 148 0.80 -1.36 -9.42
C THR A 148 2.04 -2.15 -9.79
N ARG A 149 1.95 -2.92 -10.87
CA ARG A 149 3.10 -3.63 -11.43
C ARG A 149 4.24 -2.65 -11.78
N GLU A 150 3.89 -1.49 -12.29
CA GLU A 150 4.81 -0.43 -12.68
C GLU A 150 5.53 0.15 -11.45
N ASP A 151 4.80 0.36 -10.34
CA ASP A 151 5.40 0.81 -9.07
C ASP A 151 6.41 -0.22 -8.54
N LEU A 152 6.06 -1.51 -8.57
CA LEU A 152 6.94 -2.61 -8.15
C LEU A 152 8.16 -2.75 -9.07
N ALA A 153 8.00 -2.54 -10.38
CA ALA A 153 9.09 -2.56 -11.34
C ALA A 153 10.08 -1.41 -11.09
N ALA A 154 9.57 -0.22 -10.79
CA ALA A 154 10.40 0.93 -10.42
C ALA A 154 11.16 0.69 -9.10
N LEU A 155 10.50 0.08 -8.10
CA LEU A 155 11.16 -0.34 -6.85
C LEU A 155 12.28 -1.36 -7.12
N LEU A 156 11.99 -2.42 -7.87
CA LEU A 156 12.97 -3.45 -8.21
C LEU A 156 14.18 -2.85 -8.95
N GLY A 157 13.94 -1.95 -9.90
CA GLY A 157 14.98 -1.23 -10.62
C GLY A 157 15.89 -0.41 -9.69
N LYS A 158 15.31 0.35 -8.75
CA LYS A 158 16.08 1.10 -7.75
C LYS A 158 16.95 0.19 -6.89
N ILE A 159 16.39 -0.91 -6.40
CA ILE A 159 17.13 -1.88 -5.57
C ILE A 159 18.29 -2.48 -6.37
N VAL A 160 18.06 -2.86 -7.63
CA VAL A 160 19.10 -3.36 -8.53
C VAL A 160 20.21 -2.34 -8.74
N GLU A 161 19.87 -1.07 -8.96
CA GLU A 161 20.84 0.03 -9.09
C GLU A 161 21.67 0.22 -7.81
N ASP A 162 21.02 0.32 -6.65
CA ASP A 162 21.68 0.52 -5.35
C ASP A 162 22.62 -0.65 -5.01
N VAL A 163 22.18 -1.87 -5.28
CA VAL A 163 22.93 -3.09 -4.99
C VAL A 163 24.06 -3.31 -5.99
N SER A 164 23.92 -2.89 -7.25
CA SER A 164 25.00 -2.98 -8.24
C SER A 164 26.25 -2.18 -7.84
N GLN A 165 26.09 -1.15 -7.01
CA GLN A 165 27.20 -0.38 -6.45
C GLN A 165 27.99 -1.17 -5.39
N LEU A 166 27.34 -2.17 -4.77
CA LEU A 166 27.94 -3.09 -3.81
C LEU A 166 28.54 -4.28 -4.56
N LYS A 167 29.85 -4.27 -4.78
CA LYS A 167 30.62 -5.28 -5.56
C LYS A 167 30.46 -6.76 -5.13
N GLN A 168 29.67 -7.05 -4.09
CA GLN A 168 29.52 -8.37 -3.47
C GLN A 168 28.25 -9.12 -3.89
N VAL A 169 27.33 -8.49 -4.64
CA VAL A 169 26.05 -9.12 -5.04
C VAL A 169 26.02 -9.39 -6.55
N LYS A 170 25.58 -10.59 -6.93
CA LYS A 170 25.38 -10.96 -8.34
C LYS A 170 23.93 -10.76 -8.76
N ILE A 171 23.70 -9.92 -9.76
CA ILE A 171 22.37 -9.68 -10.30
C ILE A 171 22.21 -10.56 -11.54
N GLU A 172 21.35 -11.58 -11.44
CA GLU A 172 21.08 -12.58 -12.50
C GLU A 172 19.60 -12.48 -12.91
N LEU A 173 19.16 -11.25 -13.19
CA LEU A 173 17.79 -10.94 -13.61
C LEU A 173 17.74 -10.80 -15.14
N GLU A 174 17.34 -11.87 -15.82
CA GLU A 174 16.85 -11.78 -17.20
C GLU A 174 15.43 -11.19 -17.22
N ASP A 175 15.02 -10.60 -18.35
CA ASP A 175 13.70 -9.96 -18.52
C ASP A 175 12.54 -10.87 -18.08
N THR A 176 12.64 -12.17 -18.38
CA THR A 176 11.64 -13.18 -18.01
C THR A 176 11.62 -13.47 -16.50
N GLY A 177 12.79 -13.48 -15.86
CA GLY A 177 12.93 -13.70 -14.42
C GLY A 177 12.40 -12.52 -13.62
N SER A 178 12.71 -11.29 -14.05
CA SER A 178 12.17 -10.07 -13.48
C SER A 178 10.64 -10.05 -13.55
N GLU A 179 10.05 -10.40 -14.69
CA GLU A 179 8.59 -10.44 -14.82
C GLU A 179 7.95 -11.43 -13.85
N ARG A 180 8.54 -12.61 -13.69
CA ARG A 180 8.03 -13.63 -12.74
C ARG A 180 8.04 -13.13 -11.30
N LEU A 181 9.11 -12.45 -10.87
CA LEU A 181 9.19 -11.85 -9.54
C LEU A 181 8.16 -10.74 -9.36
N LEU A 182 7.99 -9.85 -10.35
CA LEU A 182 7.00 -8.78 -10.28
C LEU A 182 5.57 -9.34 -10.20
N GLN A 183 5.24 -10.35 -11.02
CA GLN A 183 3.96 -11.05 -10.94
C GLN A 183 3.76 -11.70 -9.56
N ALA A 184 4.82 -12.30 -9.00
CA ALA A 184 4.77 -12.89 -7.67
C ALA A 184 4.61 -11.85 -6.56
N ALA A 185 5.14 -10.64 -6.72
CA ALA A 185 5.06 -9.56 -5.74
C ALA A 185 3.72 -8.79 -5.78
N LEU A 186 2.93 -8.90 -6.86
CA LEU A 186 1.61 -8.26 -6.95
C LEU A 186 0.71 -8.63 -5.76
N GLY A 187 0.11 -7.63 -5.13
CA GLY A 187 -0.71 -7.82 -3.92
C GLY A 187 0.06 -7.67 -2.61
N LEU A 188 1.37 -7.43 -2.67
CA LEU A 188 2.15 -6.87 -1.56
C LEU A 188 2.05 -5.34 -1.56
N THR A 189 2.21 -4.74 -0.39
CA THR A 189 2.57 -3.32 -0.26
C THR A 189 4.01 -3.09 -0.76
N LEU A 190 4.35 -1.83 -1.04
CA LEU A 190 5.67 -1.45 -1.54
C LEU A 190 6.77 -1.76 -0.51
N GLY A 191 6.49 -1.50 0.77
CA GLY A 191 7.41 -1.84 1.86
C GLY A 191 7.56 -3.35 2.08
N GLU A 192 6.50 -4.14 1.91
CA GLU A 192 6.61 -5.61 1.95
C GLU A 192 7.46 -6.13 0.79
N ALA A 193 7.23 -5.64 -0.43
CA ALA A 193 8.03 -6.02 -1.60
C ALA A 193 9.52 -5.65 -1.42
N GLU A 194 9.81 -4.46 -0.91
CA GLU A 194 11.17 -4.00 -0.60
C GLU A 194 11.87 -4.94 0.38
N ASN A 195 11.20 -5.28 1.49
CA ASN A 195 11.72 -6.21 2.49
C ASN A 195 12.00 -7.60 1.92
N VAL A 196 11.12 -8.11 1.06
CA VAL A 196 11.32 -9.42 0.40
C VAL A 196 12.53 -9.40 -0.50
N PHE A 197 12.66 -8.40 -1.37
CA PHE A 197 13.80 -8.29 -2.28
C PHE A 197 15.11 -8.12 -1.51
N ALA A 198 15.13 -7.28 -0.46
CA ALA A 198 16.29 -7.13 0.40
C ALA A 198 16.67 -8.44 1.10
N LYS A 199 15.69 -9.21 1.60
CA LYS A 199 15.90 -10.50 2.24
C LYS A 199 16.53 -11.53 1.29
N ILE A 200 16.05 -11.61 0.05
CA ILE A 200 16.62 -12.50 -0.98
C ILE A 200 18.09 -12.13 -1.23
N ILE A 201 18.37 -10.85 -1.45
CA ILE A 201 19.72 -10.34 -1.72
C ILE A 201 20.69 -10.68 -0.58
N VAL A 202 20.27 -10.49 0.68
CA VAL A 202 21.11 -10.79 1.86
C VAL A 202 21.34 -12.28 2.04
N LYS A 203 20.33 -13.11 1.78
CA LYS A 203 20.39 -14.56 2.00
C LYS A 203 21.24 -15.26 0.94
N ASP A 204 20.98 -14.95 -0.33
CA ASP A 204 21.53 -15.72 -1.46
C ASP A 204 22.72 -15.00 -2.13
N GLY A 205 23.00 -13.75 -1.75
CA GLY A 205 24.04 -12.92 -2.37
C GLY A 205 23.78 -12.67 -3.87
N ARG A 206 22.56 -12.96 -4.31
CA ARG A 206 22.10 -12.82 -5.68
C ARG A 206 20.60 -12.52 -5.71
N LEU A 207 20.15 -12.02 -6.85
CA LEU A 207 18.73 -11.84 -7.15
C LEU A 207 18.44 -12.47 -8.51
N SER A 208 17.56 -13.47 -8.53
CA SER A 208 17.18 -14.26 -9.70
C SER A 208 15.66 -14.46 -9.78
N GLY A 209 15.14 -14.71 -10.98
CA GLY A 209 13.75 -15.11 -11.20
C GLY A 209 13.32 -16.42 -10.52
N ASP A 210 14.26 -17.19 -9.98
CA ASP A 210 14.00 -18.41 -9.20
C ASP A 210 13.56 -18.11 -7.75
N ASP A 211 13.78 -16.88 -7.27
CA ASP A 211 13.52 -16.50 -5.87
C ASP A 211 12.03 -16.19 -5.60
N VAL A 212 11.16 -16.51 -6.55
CA VAL A 212 9.70 -16.38 -6.46
C VAL A 212 9.13 -17.11 -5.23
N ASN A 213 9.74 -18.21 -4.80
CA ASN A 213 9.32 -18.94 -3.61
C ASN A 213 9.47 -18.13 -2.32
N GLU A 214 10.49 -17.26 -2.21
CA GLU A 214 10.66 -16.36 -1.06
C GLU A 214 9.55 -15.31 -1.01
N VAL A 215 9.11 -14.82 -2.19
CA VAL A 215 7.97 -13.89 -2.29
C VAL A 215 6.68 -14.56 -1.82
N PHE A 216 6.45 -15.82 -2.20
CA PHE A 216 5.30 -16.59 -1.72
C PHE A 216 5.36 -16.86 -0.21
N ALA A 217 6.54 -17.18 0.32
CA ALA A 217 6.74 -17.37 1.75
C ALA A 217 6.41 -16.11 2.54
N GLU A 218 6.76 -14.92 2.04
CA GLU A 218 6.39 -13.66 2.70
C GLU A 218 4.88 -13.40 2.64
N LYS A 219 4.25 -13.58 1.47
CA LYS A 219 2.78 -13.49 1.34
C LYS A 219 2.07 -14.38 2.34
N GLN A 220 2.56 -15.59 2.52
CA GLN A 220 2.02 -16.52 3.50
C GLN A 220 2.11 -15.98 4.94
N GLN A 221 3.24 -15.37 5.32
CA GLN A 221 3.39 -14.76 6.65
C GLN A 221 2.42 -13.58 6.85
N ILE A 222 2.23 -12.75 5.83
CA ILE A 222 1.28 -11.62 5.87
C ILE A 222 -0.15 -12.14 6.06
N ILE A 223 -0.54 -13.17 5.30
CA ILE A 223 -1.86 -13.80 5.41
C ILE A 223 -2.05 -14.41 6.81
N ARG A 224 -1.03 -15.08 7.35
CA ARG A 224 -1.08 -15.63 8.72
C ARG A 224 -1.25 -14.54 9.78
N LYS A 225 -0.58 -13.38 9.64
CA LYS A 225 -0.75 -12.23 10.55
C LYS A 225 -2.18 -11.68 10.54
N SER A 226 -2.90 -11.78 9.42
CA SER A 226 -4.30 -11.32 9.33
C SER A 226 -5.25 -12.20 10.15
N GLY A 227 -4.88 -13.44 10.46
CA GLY A 227 -5.71 -14.39 11.21
C GLY A 227 -6.96 -14.89 10.46
N LEU A 228 -7.17 -14.48 9.22
CA LEU A 228 -8.38 -14.79 8.43
C LEU A 228 -8.28 -16.08 7.62
N LEU A 229 -7.06 -16.56 7.34
CA LEU A 229 -6.79 -17.69 6.46
C LEU A 229 -5.66 -18.55 7.03
N GLU A 230 -5.88 -19.87 7.09
CA GLU A 230 -4.85 -20.85 7.37
C GLU A 230 -4.20 -21.29 6.06
N TYR A 231 -2.90 -21.06 5.93
CA TYR A 231 -2.12 -21.49 4.77
C TYR A 231 -1.37 -22.78 5.07
N TYR A 232 -1.67 -23.82 4.29
CA TYR A 232 -0.97 -25.09 4.28
C TYR A 232 0.11 -25.07 3.19
N THR A 233 1.38 -25.15 3.60
CA THR A 233 2.49 -25.35 2.67
C THR A 233 2.55 -26.81 2.27
N THR A 234 2.49 -27.08 0.97
CA THR A 234 2.83 -28.37 0.39
C THR A 234 4.22 -28.29 -0.23
N ASP A 235 5.17 -29.06 0.29
CA ASP A 235 6.48 -29.27 -0.35
C ASP A 235 6.38 -30.28 -1.52
N GLU A 236 5.16 -30.62 -1.92
CA GLU A 236 4.88 -31.61 -2.93
C GLU A 236 4.87 -31.00 -4.33
N THR A 237 5.67 -31.58 -5.21
CA THR A 237 5.67 -31.23 -6.63
C THR A 237 4.59 -32.03 -7.36
N PHE A 238 4.15 -31.56 -8.55
CA PHE A 238 3.20 -32.31 -9.38
C PHE A 238 3.68 -33.73 -9.73
N SER A 239 4.97 -34.05 -9.60
CA SER A 239 5.50 -35.42 -9.71
C SER A 239 5.11 -36.33 -8.53
N ASN A 240 4.87 -35.77 -7.36
CA ASN A 240 4.51 -36.51 -6.14
C ASN A 240 3.01 -36.88 -6.12
N VAL A 241 2.20 -36.15 -6.89
CA VAL A 241 0.77 -36.43 -7.05
C VAL A 241 0.56 -37.57 -8.05
N GLY A 242 0.18 -38.75 -7.55
CA GLY A 242 -0.22 -39.87 -8.41
C GLY A 242 -1.53 -39.61 -9.18
N GLY A 243 -1.54 -39.87 -10.49
CA GLY A 243 -2.73 -39.71 -11.34
C GLY A 243 -2.99 -38.27 -11.82
N LEU A 244 -4.27 -37.94 -12.05
CA LEU A 244 -4.75 -36.61 -12.47
C LEU A 244 -4.11 -36.05 -13.75
N ALA A 245 -3.73 -36.92 -14.70
CA ALA A 245 -3.05 -36.55 -15.94
C ALA A 245 -3.80 -35.46 -16.72
N VAL A 246 -5.13 -35.57 -16.81
CA VAL A 246 -5.98 -34.58 -17.50
C VAL A 246 -5.90 -33.21 -16.83
N LEU A 247 -5.88 -33.14 -15.50
CA LEU A 247 -5.74 -31.88 -14.78
C LEU A 247 -4.35 -31.28 -14.99
N LYS A 248 -3.28 -32.09 -14.90
CA LYS A 248 -1.91 -31.64 -15.14
C LYS A 248 -1.74 -31.07 -16.55
N GLU A 249 -2.25 -31.76 -17.57
CA GLU A 249 -2.24 -31.29 -18.95
C GLU A 249 -3.07 -30.00 -19.12
N TRP A 250 -4.24 -29.93 -18.49
CA TRP A 250 -5.11 -28.75 -18.50
C TRP A 250 -4.41 -27.53 -17.88
N LEU A 251 -3.70 -27.72 -16.77
CA LEU A 251 -2.94 -26.68 -16.08
C LEU A 251 -1.75 -26.21 -16.92
N GLN A 252 -0.97 -27.13 -17.49
CA GLN A 252 0.17 -26.80 -18.36
C GLN A 252 -0.26 -25.97 -19.57
N LYS A 253 -1.36 -26.35 -20.24
CA LYS A 253 -1.90 -25.58 -21.37
C LYS A 253 -2.35 -24.17 -20.98
N ARG A 254 -2.91 -24.01 -19.78
CA ARG A 254 -3.44 -22.73 -19.30
C ARG A 254 -2.42 -21.85 -18.60
N ALA A 255 -1.26 -22.38 -18.21
CA ALA A 255 -0.13 -21.57 -17.77
C ALA A 255 0.25 -20.51 -18.82
N ILE A 256 0.13 -20.85 -20.11
CA ILE A 256 0.37 -19.94 -21.24
C ILE A 256 -0.59 -18.73 -21.21
N ALA A 257 -1.83 -18.91 -20.73
CA ALA A 257 -2.83 -17.83 -20.67
C ALA A 257 -2.48 -16.73 -19.66
N PHE A 258 -1.47 -16.93 -18.81
CA PHE A 258 -0.96 -15.91 -17.88
C PHE A 258 0.22 -15.10 -18.44
N THR A 259 0.67 -15.39 -19.67
CA THR A 259 1.77 -14.67 -20.31
C THR A 259 1.35 -13.31 -20.87
N ASN A 260 2.31 -12.40 -21.06
CA ASN A 260 2.06 -11.09 -21.65
C ASN A 260 1.62 -11.21 -23.12
N GLU A 261 2.16 -12.18 -23.85
CA GLU A 261 1.79 -12.49 -25.23
C GLU A 261 0.32 -12.92 -25.31
N ALA A 262 -0.14 -13.79 -24.41
CA ALA A 262 -1.54 -14.20 -24.35
C ALA A 262 -2.47 -13.01 -24.02
N ARG A 263 -2.06 -12.13 -23.10
CA ARG A 263 -2.82 -10.91 -22.77
C ARG A 263 -2.89 -9.95 -23.97
N ALA A 264 -1.79 -9.75 -24.69
CA ALA A 264 -1.73 -8.93 -25.89
C ALA A 264 -2.59 -9.51 -27.03
N PHE A 265 -2.67 -10.84 -27.12
CA PHE A 265 -3.56 -11.55 -28.04
C PHE A 265 -5.05 -11.45 -27.62
N GLY A 266 -5.35 -10.96 -26.43
CA GLY A 266 -6.73 -10.81 -25.92
C GLY A 266 -7.30 -12.07 -25.26
N LEU A 267 -6.45 -13.06 -24.90
CA LEU A 267 -6.89 -14.21 -24.13
C LEU A 267 -7.23 -13.80 -22.69
N PRO A 268 -8.43 -14.13 -22.17
CA PRO A 268 -8.77 -13.84 -20.79
C PRO A 268 -8.00 -14.77 -19.84
N ALA A 269 -7.47 -14.20 -18.75
CA ALA A 269 -6.81 -14.98 -17.72
C ALA A 269 -7.82 -15.91 -17.00
N PRO A 270 -7.49 -17.19 -16.77
CA PRO A 270 -8.31 -18.09 -15.97
C PRO A 270 -8.51 -17.53 -14.55
N LYS A 271 -9.76 -17.47 -14.06
CA LYS A 271 -10.09 -16.90 -12.74
C LYS A 271 -9.95 -17.88 -11.58
N GLY A 272 -10.01 -19.18 -11.85
CA GLY A 272 -9.95 -20.23 -10.84
C GLY A 272 -10.47 -21.56 -11.37
N ILE A 273 -10.29 -22.62 -10.58
CA ILE A 273 -10.77 -23.97 -10.86
C ILE A 273 -11.60 -24.41 -9.66
N LEU A 274 -12.80 -24.93 -9.91
CA LEU A 274 -13.59 -25.60 -8.89
C LEU A 274 -13.31 -27.10 -8.96
N MET A 275 -12.65 -27.64 -7.94
CA MET A 275 -12.37 -29.07 -7.83
C MET A 275 -13.46 -29.78 -7.02
N LEU A 276 -14.24 -30.64 -7.69
CA LEU A 276 -15.25 -31.50 -7.06
C LEU A 276 -14.74 -32.94 -7.02
N GLY A 277 -14.97 -33.63 -5.90
CA GLY A 277 -14.60 -35.04 -5.78
C GLY A 277 -14.78 -35.58 -4.37
N VAL A 278 -14.80 -36.91 -4.23
CA VAL A 278 -14.95 -37.60 -2.93
C VAL A 278 -13.78 -37.33 -1.99
N GLN A 279 -13.99 -37.48 -0.68
CA GLN A 279 -12.97 -37.23 0.34
C GLN A 279 -11.74 -38.14 0.12
N GLY A 280 -10.52 -37.61 0.32
CA GLY A 280 -9.28 -38.37 0.14
C GLY A 280 -8.72 -38.47 -1.28
N CYS A 281 -9.38 -37.92 -2.31
CA CYS A 281 -8.88 -37.95 -3.71
C CYS A 281 -7.80 -36.91 -4.04
N GLY A 282 -6.99 -36.46 -3.07
CA GLY A 282 -5.87 -35.54 -3.35
C GLY A 282 -6.25 -34.11 -3.76
N LYS A 283 -7.52 -33.68 -3.59
CA LYS A 283 -7.96 -32.31 -3.96
C LYS A 283 -7.14 -31.21 -3.27
N SER A 284 -6.87 -31.37 -1.98
CA SER A 284 -6.04 -30.42 -1.21
C SER A 284 -4.55 -30.57 -1.53
N LEU A 285 -4.11 -31.74 -1.97
CA LEU A 285 -2.72 -32.01 -2.35
C LEU A 285 -2.38 -31.41 -3.72
N CYS A 286 -3.39 -31.23 -4.58
CA CYS A 286 -3.26 -30.67 -5.93
C CYS A 286 -3.49 -29.16 -6.00
N ALA A 287 -4.04 -28.56 -4.93
CA ALA A 287 -4.32 -27.13 -4.83
C ALA A 287 -3.04 -26.39 -4.42
#